data_AF-A0A938ALU7-F1
#
_entry.id   AF-A0A938ALU7-F1
#
_cell.length_a   1.000
_cell.length_b   1.000
_cell.length_c   1.000
_cell.angle_alpha   90.00
_cell.angle_beta   90.00
_cell.angle_gamma   90.00
#
_symmetry.space_group_name_H-M   'P 1'
#
loop_
_entity.id
_entity.type
_entity.pdbx_description
1 polymer ?
#
loop_
_entity_poly.entity_id
_entity_poly.type
_entity_poly.pdbx_seq_one_letter_code
_entity_poly.pdbx_strand_id
1 'polypeptide(L)'
;MAYALSGLAIVVMAVDVILALRLKRAIVGGEVGEKWNLLTTLILVFFFGYLLSPMALFFQIPTDYLYLLVFGVFLFGAVFVFVVIGIIRQALTFMRLLK
;
A
#
# COMPACT_ATOMS: atom_id res chain seq x y z
N MET A 1 -14.03 3.95 19.68
CA MET A 1 -14.28 3.92 18.22
C MET A 1 -12.97 3.94 17.42
N ALA A 2 -12.07 4.92 17.62
CA ALA A 2 -10.80 5.01 16.88
C ALA A 2 -9.90 3.76 16.97
N TYR A 3 -9.76 3.15 18.15
CA TYR A 3 -8.98 1.93 18.33
C TYR A 3 -9.52 0.71 17.58
N ALA A 4 -10.85 0.56 17.50
CA ALA A 4 -11.47 -0.54 16.75
C ALA A 4 -11.24 -0.39 15.24
N LEU A 5 -11.34 0.84 14.73
CA LEU A 5 -11.07 1.15 13.33
C LEU A 5 -9.59 0.93 12.98
N SER A 6 -8.67 1.33 13.86
CA SER A 6 -7.24 1.07 13.73
C SER A 6 -6.95 -0.44 13.69
N GLY A 7 -7.54 -1.22 14.60
CA GLY A 7 -7.42 -2.68 14.60
C GLY A 7 -7.89 -3.32 13.29
N LEU A 8 -9.08 -2.93 12.80
CA LEU A 8 -9.60 -3.42 11.52
C LEU A 8 -8.70 -3.04 10.34
N ALA A 9 -8.19 -1.82 10.31
CA ALA A 9 -7.31 -1.35 9.25
C ALA A 9 -5.99 -2.14 9.20
N ILE A 10 -5.42 -2.49 10.36
CA ILE A 10 -4.23 -3.35 10.45
C ILE A 10 -4.52 -4.74 9.89
N VAL A 11 -5.69 -5.33 10.21
CA VAL A 11 -6.07 -6.65 9.69
C VAL A 11 -6.21 -6.62 8.17
N VAL A 12 -6.90 -5.61 7.62
CA VAL A 12 -7.06 -5.46 6.16
C VAL A 12 -5.68 -5.34 5.49
N MET A 13 -4.81 -4.47 6.01
CA MET A 13 -3.47 -4.32 5.44
C MET A 13 -2.61 -5.58 5.57
N ALA A 14 -2.75 -6.35 6.65
CA ALA A 14 -2.04 -7.63 6.78
C ALA A 14 -2.48 -8.61 5.68
N VAL A 15 -3.77 -8.65 5.37
CA VAL A 15 -4.31 -9.45 4.25
C VAL A 15 -3.75 -8.97 2.92
N ASP A 16 -3.68 -7.65 2.70
CA ASP A 16 -3.13 -7.05 1.48
C ASP A 16 -1.64 -7.40 1.29
N VAL A 17 -0.84 -7.37 2.36
CA VAL A 17 0.56 -7.80 2.33
C VAL A 17 0.67 -9.27 1.91
N ILE A 18 -0.14 -10.14 2.52
CA ILE A 18 -0.13 -11.59 2.20
C ILE A 18 -0.51 -11.82 0.74
N LEU A 19 -1.56 -11.15 0.26
CA LEU A 19 -1.99 -11.22 -1.14
C LEU A 19 -0.89 -10.73 -2.08
N ALA A 20 -0.28 -9.58 -1.80
CA ALA A 20 0.78 -9.01 -2.62
C ALA A 20 2.00 -9.95 -2.72
N LEU A 21 2.40 -10.56 -1.61
CA LEU A 21 3.50 -11.52 -1.56
C LEU A 21 3.18 -12.84 -2.29
N ARG A 22 1.94 -13.32 -2.19
CA ARG A 22 1.48 -14.51 -2.94
C ARG A 22 1.47 -14.25 -4.44
N LEU A 23 0.90 -13.13 -4.86
CA LEU A 23 0.85 -12.75 -6.28
C LEU A 23 2.25 -12.47 -6.83
N LYS A 24 3.18 -11.92 -6.04
CA LYS A 24 4.58 -11.73 -6.46
C LYS A 24 5.22 -13.03 -6.96
N ARG A 25 4.87 -14.18 -6.37
CA ARG A 25 5.39 -15.49 -6.80
C ARG A 25 4.80 -15.99 -8.13
N ALA A 26 3.63 -15.49 -8.51
CA ALA A 26 2.94 -15.86 -9.74
C ALA A 26 3.30 -14.93 -10.92
N ILE A 27 3.89 -13.77 -10.65
CA ILE A 27 4.25 -12.79 -11.68
C ILE A 27 5.58 -13.19 -12.33
N VAL A 28 5.51 -13.41 -13.64
CA VAL A 28 6.67 -13.66 -14.51
C VAL A 28 7.51 -12.38 -14.56
N GLY A 29 8.82 -12.50 -14.33
CA GLY A 29 9.75 -11.36 -14.25
C GLY A 29 9.75 -10.46 -15.48
N GLY A 30 10.36 -9.27 -15.37
CA GLY A 30 10.38 -8.23 -16.39
C GLY A 30 9.87 -6.90 -15.84
N GLU A 31 9.43 -5.98 -16.72
CA GLU A 31 8.96 -4.64 -16.34
C GLU A 31 7.75 -4.68 -15.38
N VAL A 32 6.88 -5.70 -15.52
CA VAL A 32 5.74 -5.95 -14.61
C VAL A 32 6.22 -6.34 -13.21
N GLY A 33 7.29 -7.15 -13.13
CA GLY A 33 7.89 -7.58 -11.87
C GLY A 33 8.54 -6.44 -11.09
N GLU A 34 9.15 -5.48 -11.78
CA GLU A 34 9.74 -4.29 -11.16
C GLU A 34 8.66 -3.38 -10.54
N LYS A 35 7.59 -3.10 -11.30
CA LYS A 35 6.41 -2.36 -10.78
C LYS A 35 5.75 -3.09 -9.63
N TRP A 36 5.69 -4.42 -9.68
CA TRP A 36 5.19 -5.23 -8.57
C TRP A 36 6.08 -5.17 -7.32
N ASN A 37 7.39 -5.11 -7.49
CA ASN A 37 8.32 -4.96 -6.37
C ASN A 37 8.12 -3.60 -5.69
N LEU A 38 7.97 -2.53 -6.48
CA LEU A 38 7.63 -1.20 -5.98
C LEU A 38 6.27 -1.21 -5.26
N LEU A 39 5.24 -1.83 -5.85
CA LEU A 39 3.92 -2.01 -5.22
C LEU A 39 4.04 -2.72 -3.86
N THR A 40 4.80 -3.82 -3.82
CA THR A 40 5.01 -4.61 -2.59
C THR A 40 5.70 -3.75 -1.51
N THR A 41 6.72 -2.97 -1.89
CA THR A 41 7.39 -2.04 -0.95
C THR A 41 6.42 -1.00 -0.42
N LEU A 42 5.58 -0.40 -1.27
CA LEU A 42 4.59 0.59 -0.82
C LEU A 42 3.55 -0.02 0.13
N ILE A 43 3.08 -1.23 -0.16
CA ILE A 43 2.15 -1.96 0.72
C ILE A 43 2.78 -2.19 2.10
N LEU A 44 4.07 -2.57 2.15
CA LEU A 44 4.78 -2.72 3.42
C LEU A 44 4.91 -1.39 4.17
N VAL A 45 5.24 -0.29 3.47
CA VAL A 45 5.30 1.06 4.07
C VAL A 45 3.95 1.43 4.69
N PHE A 46 2.84 1.19 3.99
CA PHE A 46 1.51 1.40 4.57
C PHE A 46 1.24 0.52 5.77
N PHE A 47 1.56 -0.77 5.68
CA PHE A 47 1.34 -1.69 6.79
C PHE A 47 2.05 -1.23 8.07
N PHE A 48 3.31 -0.78 7.96
CA PHE A 48 4.03 -0.17 9.09
C PHE A 48 3.36 1.12 9.57
N GLY A 49 2.92 1.99 8.66
CA GLY A 49 2.14 3.19 9.03
C GLY A 49 0.87 2.87 9.82
N TYR A 50 0.15 1.81 9.44
CA TYR A 50 -1.04 1.35 10.16
C TYR A 50 -0.71 0.73 11.52
N LEU A 51 0.39 -0.03 11.64
CA LEU A 51 0.87 -0.52 12.94
C LEU A 51 1.28 0.60 13.91
N LEU A 52 1.74 1.74 13.37
CA LEU A 52 2.06 2.92 14.16
C LEU A 52 0.81 3.72 14.58
N SER A 53 -0.35 3.52 13.93
CA SER A 53 -1.59 4.24 14.28
C SER A 53 -2.08 4.06 15.73
N PRO A 54 -2.09 2.86 16.34
CA PRO A 54 -2.44 2.72 17.76
C PRO A 54 -1.36 3.31 18.68
N MET A 55 -0.08 3.27 18.29
CA MET A 55 1.00 3.90 19.06
C MET A 55 0.86 5.42 19.05
N ALA A 56 0.55 6.02 17.90
CA ALA A 56 0.33 7.46 17.79
C ALA A 56 -0.83 7.95 18.69
N LEU A 57 -1.89 7.14 18.82
CA LEU A 57 -2.99 7.40 19.74
C LEU A 57 -2.57 7.24 21.21
N PHE A 58 -1.79 6.22 21.53
CA PHE A 58 -1.33 5.95 22.90
C PHE A 58 -0.36 7.04 23.42
N PHE A 59 0.59 7.47 22.59
CA PHE A 59 1.59 8.49 22.94
C PHE A 59 1.10 9.93 22.79
N GLN A 60 -0.16 10.16 22.36
CA GLN A 60 -0.74 11.48 22.14
C GLN A 60 0.19 12.40 21.33
N ILE A 61 0.64 11.90 20.18
CA ILE A 61 1.60 12.61 19.32
C ILE A 61 1.05 14.03 18.98
N PRO A 62 1.88 15.08 19.05
CA PRO A 62 1.45 16.43 18.70
C PRO A 62 0.90 16.53 17.28
N THR A 63 -0.10 17.40 17.09
CA THR A 63 -0.88 17.48 15.84
C THR A 63 -0.03 17.77 14.60
N ASP A 64 1.05 18.55 14.74
CA ASP A 64 1.96 18.86 13.61
C ASP A 64 2.61 17.62 13.01
N TYR A 65 3.04 16.67 13.85
CA TYR A 65 3.62 15.40 13.40
C TYR A 65 2.56 14.46 12.82
N LEU A 66 1.31 14.53 13.32
CA LEU A 66 0.19 13.79 12.75
C LEU A 66 -0.12 14.28 11.33
N TYR A 67 -0.12 15.59 11.09
CA TYR A 67 -0.33 16.13 9.74
C TYR A 67 0.77 15.70 8.77
N LEU A 68 2.03 15.75 9.21
CA LEU A 68 3.16 15.28 8.41
C LEU A 68 3.00 13.79 8.04
N LEU A 69 2.62 12.95 9.01
CA LEU A 69 2.37 11.54 8.78
C LEU A 69 1.21 11.31 7.78
N VAL A 70 0.09 12.01 7.97
CA VAL A 70 -1.09 11.90 7.09
C VAL A 70 -0.74 12.33 5.66
N PHE A 71 -0.04 13.45 5.48
CA PHE A 71 0.39 13.90 4.15
C PHE A 71 1.43 12.97 3.52
N GLY A 72 2.33 12.41 4.31
CA GLY A 72 3.25 11.36 3.85
C GLY A 72 2.49 10.14 3.34
N VAL A 73 1.53 9.64 4.11
CA VAL A 73 0.65 8.52 3.69
C VAL A 73 -0.12 8.86 2.42
N PHE A 74 -0.66 10.07 2.29
CA PHE A 74 -1.33 10.50 1.06
C PHE A 74 -0.40 10.58 -0.15
N LEU A 75 0.84 11.05 0.04
CA LEU A 75 1.85 11.07 -1.03
C LEU A 75 2.19 9.66 -1.49
N PHE A 76 2.49 8.75 -0.56
CA PHE A 76 2.70 7.34 -0.89
C PHE A 76 1.44 6.74 -1.54
N GLY A 77 0.25 7.21 -1.18
CA GLY A 77 -1.03 6.77 -1.74
C GLY A 77 -1.16 7.15 -3.21
N ALA A 78 -0.77 8.37 -3.55
CA ALA A 78 -0.73 8.83 -4.93
C ALA A 78 0.27 8.01 -5.77
N VAL A 79 1.46 7.72 -5.21
CA VAL A 79 2.45 6.85 -5.87
C VAL A 79 1.91 5.43 -6.05
N PHE A 80 1.21 4.89 -5.04
CA PHE A 80 0.57 3.58 -5.11
C PHE A 80 -0.42 3.51 -6.27
N VAL A 81 -1.32 4.49 -6.37
CA VAL A 81 -2.31 4.56 -7.46
C VAL A 81 -1.62 4.64 -8.83
N PHE A 82 -0.56 5.45 -8.95
CA PHE A 82 0.22 5.54 -10.18
C PHE A 82 0.82 4.18 -10.60
N VAL A 83 1.42 3.45 -9.65
CA VAL A 83 1.98 2.12 -9.90
C VAL A 83 0.89 1.12 -10.31
N VAL A 84 -0.25 1.13 -9.61
CA VAL A 84 -1.39 0.25 -9.92
C VAL A 84 -1.94 0.52 -11.32
N ILE A 85 -2.11 1.79 -11.71
CA ILE A 85 -2.52 2.16 -13.08
C ILE A 85 -1.51 1.62 -14.10
N GLY A 86 -0.20 1.73 -13.82
CA GLY A 86 0.85 1.18 -14.67
C GLY A 86 0.75 -0.34 -14.86
N ILE A 87 0.45 -1.08 -13.79
CA ILE A 87 0.27 -2.54 -13.82
C ILE A 87 -1.00 -2.90 -14.59
N ILE A 88 -2.12 -2.22 -14.32
CA ILE A 88 -3.40 -2.47 -15.02
C ILE A 88 -3.23 -2.20 -16.52
N ARG A 89 -2.56 -1.12 -16.91
CA ARG A 89 -2.31 -0.79 -18.31
C ARG A 89 -1.54 -1.92 -19.01
N GLN A 90 -0.48 -2.43 -18.38
CA GLN A 90 0.29 -3.56 -18.91
C GLN A 90 -0.55 -4.83 -19.01
N ALA A 91 -1.35 -5.14 -17.99
CA ALA A 91 -2.23 -6.31 -17.99
C ALA A 91 -3.29 -6.23 -19.11
N LEU A 92 -3.90 -5.06 -19.32
CA LEU A 92 -4.87 -4.83 -20.39
C LEU A 92 -4.24 -4.92 -21.79
N THR A 93 -3.04 -4.37 -21.97
CA THR A 93 -2.28 -4.50 -23.22
C THR A 93 -1.92 -5.96 -23.50
N PHE A 94 -1.51 -6.71 -22.46
CA PHE A 94 -1.22 -8.15 -22.60
C PHE A 94 -2.45 -8.94 -23.05
N MET A 95 -3.63 -8.62 -22.52
CA MET A 95 -4.91 -9.22 -22.93
C MET A 95 -5.46 -8.70 -24.27
N ARG A 96 -4.72 -7.82 -24.99
CA ARG A 96 -5.14 -7.18 -26.25
C ARG A 96 -6.49 -6.43 -26.16
N LEU A 97 -6.88 -5.99 -24.96
CA LEU A 97 -8.14 -5.26 -24.73
C LEU A 97 -8.00 -3.76 -25.01
N LEU A 98 -6.77 -3.25 -25.05
CA LEU A 98 -6.45 -1.90 -25.52
C LEU A 98 -5.71 -2.03 -26.85
N LYS A 99 -6.25 -1.40 -27.90
CA LYS A 99 -5.57 -1.19 -29.18
C LYS A 99 -4.55 -0.06 -29.05
#